data_AF-A0A4R4S812-F1
#
_entry.id   AF-A0A4R4S812-F1
#
_cell.length_a   1.000
_cell.length_b   1.000
_cell.length_c   1.000
_cell.angle_alpha   90.00
_cell.angle_beta   90.00
_cell.angle_gamma   90.00
#
_symmetry.space_group_name_H-M   'P 1'
#
loop_
_entity.id
_entity.type
_entity.pdbx_description
1 polymer ?
#
loop_
_entity_poly.entity_id
_entity_poly.type
_entity_poly.pdbx_seq_one_letter_code
_entity_poly.pdbx_strand_id
1 'polypeptide(L)'
;MHAVETLTTPTGEHVQIDCRMVPLVQALWDTGIGTFQCCEDVGASVHGGGWLYPKPRRARYAAFWDGFAWLQLPLEDAERLVALTAGIAAGHGWECSSPITVQGRRPGANLYLPARQIDQVLAVLKT
;
A
#
# COMPACT_ATOMS: atom_id res chain seq x y z
N MET A 1 1.36 14.75 -8.94
CA MET A 1 1.54 13.67 -9.92
C MET A 1 2.94 13.14 -9.69
N HIS A 2 3.08 11.87 -9.34
CA HIS A 2 4.38 11.26 -9.06
C HIS A 2 4.98 10.71 -10.35
N ALA A 3 6.30 10.54 -10.36
CA ALA A 3 6.96 9.81 -11.42
C ALA A 3 6.55 8.33 -11.32
N VAL A 4 6.32 7.70 -12.47
CA VAL A 4 5.91 6.30 -12.55
C VAL A 4 6.85 5.51 -13.43
N GLU A 5 7.00 4.22 -13.13
CA GLU A 5 7.73 3.25 -13.92
C GLU A 5 6.78 2.13 -14.39
N THR A 6 7.04 1.58 -15.57
CA THR A 6 6.28 0.43 -16.08
C THR A 6 6.97 -0.86 -15.64
N LEU A 7 6.25 -1.69 -14.89
CA LEU A 7 6.69 -3.04 -14.53
C LEU A 7 5.86 -4.11 -15.25
N THR A 8 6.43 -5.31 -15.35
CA THR A 8 5.71 -6.51 -15.75
C THR A 8 5.28 -7.28 -14.50
N THR A 9 3.98 -7.53 -14.33
CA THR A 9 3.45 -8.32 -13.22
C THR A 9 3.89 -9.78 -13.34
N PRO A 10 3.78 -10.60 -12.27
CA PRO A 10 4.06 -12.03 -12.33
C PRO A 10 3.21 -12.79 -13.36
N THR A 11 2.04 -12.26 -13.73
CA THR A 11 1.15 -12.82 -14.75
C THR A 11 1.45 -12.31 -16.17
N GLY A 12 2.43 -11.43 -16.34
CA GLY A 12 2.89 -10.91 -17.63
C GLY A 12 2.22 -9.60 -18.08
N GLU A 13 1.41 -8.96 -17.23
CA GLU A 13 0.74 -7.69 -17.56
C GLU A 13 1.67 -6.49 -17.33
N HIS A 14 1.48 -5.40 -18.08
CA HIS A 14 2.23 -4.16 -17.87
C HIS A 14 1.44 -3.17 -17.02
N VAL A 15 2.04 -2.72 -15.91
CA VAL A 15 1.41 -1.79 -14.95
C VAL A 15 2.32 -0.61 -14.64
N GLN A 16 1.73 0.57 -14.45
CA GLN A 16 2.45 1.76 -14.01
C GLN A 16 2.43 1.87 -12.49
N ILE A 17 3.59 2.06 -11.89
CA ILE A 17 3.78 2.11 -10.43
C ILE A 17 4.56 3.37 -10.07
N ASP A 18 4.14 4.05 -8.99
CA ASP A 18 4.89 5.17 -8.42
C ASP A 18 6.36 4.74 -8.17
N CYS A 19 7.33 5.50 -8.68
CA CYS A 19 8.74 5.07 -8.68
C CYS A 19 9.27 4.69 -7.29
N ARG A 20 8.79 5.33 -6.20
CA ARG A 20 9.23 4.97 -4.84
C ARG A 20 8.63 3.65 -4.35
N MET A 21 7.54 3.19 -4.96
CA MET A 21 6.91 1.90 -4.66
C MET A 21 7.48 0.75 -5.48
N VAL A 22 8.14 1.03 -6.61
CA VAL A 22 8.70 0.01 -7.52
C VAL A 22 9.54 -1.05 -6.78
N PRO A 23 10.55 -0.69 -5.97
CA PRO A 23 11.37 -1.69 -5.30
C PRO A 23 10.55 -2.56 -4.34
N LEU A 24 9.57 -1.96 -3.67
CA LEU A 24 8.71 -2.66 -2.70
C LEU A 24 7.78 -3.64 -3.42
N VAL A 25 7.12 -3.21 -4.49
CA VAL A 25 6.20 -4.06 -5.23
C VAL A 25 6.94 -5.24 -5.87
N GLN A 26 8.13 -5.02 -6.44
CA GLN A 26 8.97 -6.09 -6.96
C GLN A 26 9.36 -7.09 -5.87
N ALA A 27 9.85 -6.61 -4.72
CA ALA A 27 10.22 -7.48 -3.61
C ALA A 27 9.03 -8.29 -3.08
N LEU A 28 7.84 -7.70 -3.01
CA LEU A 28 6.62 -8.44 -2.65
C LEU A 28 6.35 -9.57 -3.64
N TRP A 29 6.37 -9.28 -4.94
CA TRP A 29 6.17 -10.28 -5.99
C TRP A 29 7.21 -11.40 -5.96
N ASP A 30 8.48 -11.07 -5.74
CA ASP A 30 9.58 -12.05 -5.63
C ASP A 30 9.39 -13.00 -4.44
N THR A 31 8.74 -12.55 -3.36
CA THR A 31 8.37 -13.39 -2.21
C THR A 31 7.03 -14.14 -2.37
N GLY A 32 6.38 -13.98 -3.52
CA GLY A 32 5.08 -14.56 -3.82
C GLY A 32 3.91 -13.86 -3.12
N ILE A 33 4.07 -12.60 -2.70
CA ILE A 33 3.01 -11.76 -2.13
C ILE A 33 2.39 -10.94 -3.26
N GLY A 34 1.10 -11.14 -3.53
CA GLY A 34 0.37 -10.44 -4.58
C GLY A 34 -0.02 -9.01 -4.21
N THR A 35 -0.21 -8.15 -5.21
CA THR A 35 -0.66 -6.77 -5.03
C THR A 35 -1.75 -6.42 -6.04
N PHE A 36 -2.76 -5.64 -5.63
CA PHE A 36 -3.76 -5.08 -6.53
C PHE A 36 -3.43 -3.63 -6.92
N GLN A 37 -3.13 -2.78 -5.94
CA GLN A 37 -2.86 -1.35 -6.14
C GLN A 37 -1.87 -0.85 -5.10
N CYS A 38 -1.23 0.29 -5.35
CA CYS A 38 -0.37 0.95 -4.38
C CYS A 38 -0.35 2.47 -4.58
N CYS A 39 0.17 3.19 -3.59
CA CYS A 39 0.46 4.62 -3.69
C CYS A 39 1.63 4.99 -2.77
N GLU A 40 2.55 5.82 -3.25
CA GLU A 40 3.71 6.28 -2.45
C GLU A 40 3.34 7.34 -1.39
N ASP A 41 2.21 8.04 -1.59
CA ASP A 41 1.73 9.10 -0.69
C ASP A 41 0.19 9.19 -0.71
N VAL A 42 -0.42 8.63 0.33
CA VAL A 42 -1.87 8.60 0.51
C VAL A 42 -2.42 10.01 0.74
N GLY A 43 -1.72 10.86 1.50
CA GLY A 43 -2.12 12.24 1.74
C GLY A 43 -2.27 13.02 0.43
N ALA A 44 -1.25 12.95 -0.43
CA ALA A 44 -1.26 13.56 -1.76
C ALA A 44 -2.39 12.99 -2.65
N SER A 45 -2.61 11.68 -2.60
CA SER A 45 -3.70 11.01 -3.34
C SER A 45 -5.09 11.50 -2.90
N VAL A 46 -5.32 11.61 -1.58
CA VAL A 46 -6.59 12.13 -1.03
C VAL A 46 -6.79 13.60 -1.41
N HIS A 47 -5.75 14.42 -1.39
CA HIS A 47 -5.80 15.80 -1.87
C HIS A 47 -6.20 15.88 -3.35
N GLY A 48 -5.61 15.03 -4.19
CA GLY A 48 -5.92 14.92 -5.62
C GLY A 48 -7.30 14.34 -5.93
N GLY A 49 -8.04 13.85 -4.93
CA GLY A 49 -9.35 13.23 -5.09
C GLY A 49 -9.30 11.76 -5.51
N GLY A 50 -8.15 11.09 -5.36
CA GLY A 50 -7.95 9.67 -5.65
C GLY A 50 -8.76 8.73 -4.75
N TRP A 51 -9.34 9.27 -3.67
CA TRP A 51 -10.23 8.55 -2.76
C TRP A 51 -11.61 9.21 -2.76
N LEU A 52 -12.68 8.39 -2.70
CA LEU A 52 -14.09 8.82 -2.66
C LEU A 52 -14.47 9.54 -1.34
N TYR A 53 -13.53 10.23 -0.69
CA TYR A 53 -13.81 11.09 0.44
C TYR A 53 -14.65 12.30 -0.03
N PRO A 54 -15.77 12.59 0.67
CA PRO A 54 -16.55 13.80 0.44
C PRO A 54 -15.64 15.04 0.53
N LYS A 55 -15.81 15.99 -0.40
CA LYS A 55 -14.99 17.23 -0.48
C LYS A 55 -14.75 17.90 0.89
N PRO A 56 -15.75 18.06 1.78
CA PRO A 56 -15.55 18.73 3.06
C PRO A 56 -14.56 18.03 4.00
N ARG A 57 -14.30 16.74 3.79
CA ARG A 57 -13.44 15.92 4.67
C ARG A 57 -12.05 15.67 4.10
N ARG A 58 -11.81 15.95 2.81
CA ARG A 58 -10.56 15.61 2.12
C ARG A 58 -9.33 16.20 2.80
N ALA A 59 -9.34 17.48 3.13
CA ALA A 59 -8.19 18.14 3.76
C ALA A 59 -7.79 17.48 5.08
N ARG A 60 -8.78 17.12 5.92
CA ARG A 60 -8.54 16.42 7.19
C ARG A 60 -7.94 15.03 6.97
N TYR A 61 -8.49 14.25 6.04
CA TYR A 61 -8.00 12.90 5.76
C TYR A 61 -6.65 12.91 5.07
N ALA A 62 -6.40 13.87 4.19
CA ALA A 62 -5.11 14.03 3.56
C ALA A 62 -4.02 14.34 4.58
N ALA A 63 -4.29 15.26 5.52
CA ALA A 63 -3.37 15.55 6.62
C ALA A 63 -3.15 14.36 7.56
N PHE A 64 -4.19 13.55 7.79
CA PHE A 64 -4.06 12.33 8.61
C PHE A 64 -3.14 11.29 7.96
N TRP A 65 -3.24 11.13 6.64
CA TRP A 65 -2.47 10.17 5.86
C TRP A 65 -1.17 10.73 5.28
N ASP A 66 -0.78 11.94 5.69
CA ASP A 66 0.47 12.55 5.24
C ASP A 66 1.67 11.70 5.66
N GLY A 67 2.57 11.45 4.71
CA GLY A 67 3.73 10.59 4.93
C GLY A 67 3.45 9.07 5.01
N PHE A 68 2.24 8.63 4.69
CA PHE A 68 1.90 7.20 4.57
C PHE A 68 1.94 6.72 3.13
N ALA A 69 2.51 5.54 2.92
CA ALA A 69 2.33 4.75 1.73
C ALA A 69 1.18 3.76 1.93
N TRP A 70 0.60 3.29 0.82
CA TRP A 70 -0.51 2.35 0.81
C TRP A 70 -0.29 1.20 -0.16
N LEU A 71 -0.70 0.01 0.27
CA LEU A 71 -0.80 -1.20 -0.52
C LEU A 71 -2.22 -1.74 -0.43
N GLN A 72 -2.77 -2.16 -1.55
CA GLN A 72 -3.94 -3.02 -1.60
C GLN A 72 -3.48 -4.42 -2.01
N LEU A 73 -3.79 -5.41 -1.19
CA LEU A 73 -3.28 -6.79 -1.30
C LEU A 73 -4.46 -7.76 -1.16
N PRO A 74 -4.38 -8.99 -1.70
CA PRO A 74 -5.22 -10.09 -1.23
C PRO A 74 -5.14 -10.21 0.30
N LEU A 75 -6.23 -10.59 0.96
CA LEU A 75 -6.28 -10.63 2.44
C LEU A 75 -5.18 -11.51 3.04
N GLU A 76 -4.99 -12.71 2.51
CA GLU A 76 -3.99 -13.67 2.99
C GLU A 76 -2.55 -13.13 2.81
N ASP A 77 -2.32 -12.40 1.73
CA ASP A 77 -1.04 -11.73 1.44
C ASP A 77 -0.77 -10.56 2.39
N ALA A 78 -1.81 -9.79 2.75
CA ALA A 78 -1.70 -8.75 3.77
C ALA A 78 -1.38 -9.34 5.15
N GLU A 79 -2.02 -10.45 5.53
CA GLU A 79 -1.74 -11.16 6.78
C GLU A 79 -0.29 -11.67 6.81
N ARG A 80 0.20 -12.25 5.70
CA ARG A 80 1.59 -12.70 5.57
C ARG A 80 2.57 -11.54 5.69
N LEU A 81 2.32 -10.42 5.01
CA LEU A 81 3.18 -9.25 5.09
C LEU A 81 3.23 -8.67 6.51
N VAL A 82 2.09 -8.51 7.17
CA VAL A 82 2.01 -8.02 8.56
C VAL A 82 2.78 -8.94 9.50
N ALA A 83 2.69 -10.27 9.33
CA ALA A 83 3.43 -11.22 10.13
C ALA A 83 4.95 -11.10 9.93
N LEU A 84 5.42 -10.98 8.68
CA LEU A 84 6.84 -10.78 8.37
C LEU A 84 7.38 -9.47 8.96
N THR A 85 6.59 -8.40 8.94
CA THR A 85 7.01 -7.07 9.38
C THR A 85 6.64 -6.75 10.83
N ALA A 86 6.17 -7.72 11.62
CA ALA A 86 5.66 -7.48 12.97
C ALA A 86 6.67 -6.73 13.87
N GLY A 87 7.96 -7.03 13.74
CA GLY A 87 9.04 -6.39 14.51
C GLY A 87 9.29 -4.92 14.16
N ILE A 88 8.89 -4.45 12.98
CA ILE A 88 9.07 -3.05 12.53
C ILE A 88 7.75 -2.26 12.48
N ALA A 89 6.61 -2.94 12.48
CA ALA A 89 5.29 -2.30 12.47
C ALA A 89 4.88 -1.75 13.84
N ALA A 90 5.29 -2.42 14.93
CA ALA A 90 4.89 -2.09 16.29
C ALA A 90 5.26 -0.64 16.67
N GLY A 91 4.26 0.15 17.10
CA GLY A 91 4.47 1.53 17.56
C GLY A 91 4.67 2.58 16.45
N HIS A 92 4.57 2.19 15.18
CA HIS A 92 4.84 3.08 14.05
C HIS A 92 3.58 3.55 13.29
N GLY A 93 2.40 3.25 13.82
CA GLY A 93 1.13 3.73 13.24
C GLY A 93 0.71 2.99 11.97
N TRP A 94 1.22 1.78 11.75
CA TRP A 94 0.71 0.89 10.70
C TRP A 94 -0.78 0.63 10.92
N GLU A 95 -1.54 0.61 9.83
CA GLU A 95 -2.96 0.29 9.85
C GLU A 95 -3.27 -0.73 8.75
N CYS A 96 -4.02 -1.78 9.08
CA CYS A 96 -4.53 -2.74 8.11
C CYS A 96 -6.05 -2.83 8.26
N SER A 97 -6.76 -2.74 7.14
CA SER A 97 -8.22 -2.80 7.11
C SER A 97 -8.74 -3.65 5.96
N SER A 98 -9.74 -4.48 6.23
CA SER A 98 -10.46 -5.25 5.22
C SER A 98 -11.90 -4.74 5.11
N PRO A 99 -12.24 -3.93 4.09
CA PRO A 99 -13.56 -3.32 3.99
C PRO A 99 -14.69 -4.35 3.86
N ILE A 100 -15.74 -4.16 4.66
CA ILE A 100 -17.02 -4.88 4.52
C ILE A 100 -18.03 -3.94 3.86
N THR A 101 -18.69 -4.43 2.82
CA THR A 101 -19.71 -3.71 2.05
C THR A 101 -21.05 -4.42 2.15
N VAL A 102 -22.11 -3.85 1.56
CA VAL A 102 -23.42 -4.52 1.49
C VAL A 102 -23.37 -5.82 0.69
N GLN A 103 -22.37 -5.97 -0.20
CA GLN A 103 -22.09 -7.19 -0.95
C GLN A 103 -21.20 -8.18 -0.18
N GLY A 104 -20.84 -7.88 1.07
CA GLY A 104 -19.93 -8.68 1.88
C GLY A 104 -18.50 -8.12 1.93
N ARG A 105 -17.58 -8.94 2.46
CA ARG A 105 -16.17 -8.60 2.61
C ARG A 105 -15.50 -8.52 1.23
N ARG A 106 -14.77 -7.44 0.97
CA ARG A 106 -13.96 -7.32 -0.24
C ARG A 106 -12.77 -8.29 -0.20
N PRO A 107 -12.31 -8.81 -1.35
CA PRO A 107 -11.17 -9.73 -1.38
C PRO A 107 -9.84 -9.07 -1.02
N GLY A 108 -9.74 -7.73 -1.15
CA GLY A 108 -8.54 -6.97 -0.85
C GLY A 108 -8.55 -6.31 0.52
N ALA A 109 -7.41 -6.38 1.20
CA ALA A 109 -7.10 -5.57 2.37
C ALA A 109 -6.30 -4.31 1.97
N ASN A 110 -6.47 -3.24 2.73
CA ASN A 110 -5.68 -2.02 2.62
C ASN A 110 -4.68 -2.00 3.76
N LEU A 111 -3.40 -1.96 3.43
CA LEU A 111 -2.29 -1.80 4.37
C LEU A 111 -1.70 -0.41 4.19
N TYR A 112 -1.63 0.34 5.28
CA TYR A 112 -1.01 1.64 5.36
C TYR A 112 0.23 1.53 6.25
N LEU A 113 1.34 2.05 5.76
CA LEU A 113 2.60 2.11 6.48
C LEU A 113 3.24 3.48 6.32
N PRO A 114 4.02 3.97 7.29
CA PRO A 114 4.82 5.17 7.09
C PRO A 114 5.76 4.98 5.90
N ALA A 115 5.73 5.89 4.92
CA ALA A 115 6.55 5.80 3.71
C ALA A 115 8.05 5.77 4.03
N ARG A 116 8.46 6.37 5.17
CA ARG A 116 9.83 6.31 5.70
C ARG A 116 10.31 4.91 6.11
N GLN A 117 9.40 3.93 6.21
CA GLN A 117 9.74 2.55 6.58
C GLN A 117 9.82 1.60 5.38
N ILE A 118 9.61 2.08 4.14
CA ILE A 118 9.70 1.23 2.93
C ILE A 118 11.04 0.49 2.88
N ASP A 119 12.15 1.16 3.16
CA ASP A 119 13.49 0.52 3.17
C ASP A 119 13.64 -0.56 4.24
N GLN A 120 12.97 -0.41 5.39
CA GLN A 120 12.97 -1.42 6.44
C GLN A 120 12.16 -2.65 6.02
N VAL A 121 11.02 -2.45 5.34
CA VAL A 121 10.23 -3.55 4.77
C VAL A 121 11.03 -4.28 3.70
N LEU A 122 11.72 -3.54 2.83
CA LEU A 122 12.61 -4.13 1.82
C LEU A 122 13.71 -5.00 2.44
N ALA A 123 14.29 -4.58 3.57
CA ALA A 123 15.29 -5.39 4.27
C ALA A 123 14.70 -6.71 4.77
N VAL A 124 13.48 -6.70 5.31
CA VAL A 124 12.77 -7.91 5.76
C VAL A 124 12.48 -8.86 4.60
N LEU A 125 11.99 -8.35 3.46
CA LEU A 125 11.60 -9.18 2.31
C LEU A 125 12.78 -9.82 1.56
N LYS A 126 13.99 -9.28 1.73
CA LYS A 126 15.22 -9.79 1.08
C LYS A 126 15.99 -10.80 1.94
N THR A 127 15.44 -11.20 3.09
CA THR A 127 16.06 -12.16 4.03
C THR A 127 15.64 -13.57 3.70
#